data_AF-A0A2U2EHK2-F1
#
_entry.id   AF-A0A2U2EHK2-F1
#
_cell.length_a   1.000
_cell.length_b   1.000
_cell.length_c   1.000
_cell.angle_alpha   90.00
_cell.angle_beta   90.00
_cell.angle_gamma   90.00
#
_symmetry.space_group_name_H-M   'P 1'
#
loop_
_entity.id
_entity.type
_entity.pdbx_description
1 polymer ?
#
loop_
_entity_poly.entity_id
_entity_poly.type
_entity_poly.pdbx_seq_one_letter_code
_entity_poly.pdbx_strand_id
1 'polypeptide(L)' 'MSITATELKNNLGKYLLLSAKEDVFITKNGKIVAKLTNPHQDRVEVAKSLFGILPKDADLNEAKEERLGAK' A
#
# COMPACT_ATOMS: atom_id res chain seq x y z
N MET A 1 6.81 12.21 -1.88
CA MET A 1 8.04 13.03 -1.59
C MET A 1 9.18 12.72 -2.57
N SER A 2 10.20 13.57 -2.77
CA SER A 2 11.41 13.26 -3.58
C SER A 2 12.71 13.50 -2.80
N ILE A 3 13.65 12.56 -2.88
CA ILE A 3 14.95 12.59 -2.18
C ILE A 3 16.11 12.22 -3.10
N THR A 4 17.35 12.49 -2.69
CA THR A 4 18.54 12.04 -3.45
C THR A 4 18.94 10.61 -3.07
N ALA A 5 19.67 9.93 -3.95
CA ALA A 5 20.23 8.61 -3.66
C ALA A 5 21.18 8.62 -2.44
N THR A 6 21.92 9.72 -2.24
CA THR A 6 22.81 9.90 -1.07
C THR A 6 22.01 10.01 0.22
N GLU A 7 20.93 10.78 0.20
CA GLU A 7 20.02 10.95 1.33
C GLU A 7 19.35 9.62 1.73
N LEU A 8 18.89 8.83 0.74
CA LEU A 8 18.35 7.50 0.98
C LEU A 8 19.38 6.58 1.64
N LYS A 9 20.62 6.58 1.16
CA LYS A 9 21.70 5.74 1.70
C LYS A 9 21.97 6.05 3.18
N ASN A 10 21.99 7.32 3.54
CA ASN A 10 22.30 7.76 4.91
C ASN A 10 21.12 7.56 5.88
N ASN A 11 19.89 7.57 5.37
CA ASN A 11 18.67 7.56 6.19
C ASN A 11 17.68 6.44 5.79
N LEU A 12 18.18 5.28 5.37
CA LEU A 12 17.36 4.19 4.80
C LEU A 12 16.18 3.79 5.69
N GLY A 13 16.41 3.57 6.99
CA GLY A 13 15.35 3.15 7.92
C GLY A 13 14.20 4.13 8.03
N LYS A 14 14.49 5.45 8.03
CA LYS A 14 13.48 6.51 8.03
C LYS A 14 12.59 6.42 6.79
N TYR A 15 13.19 6.20 5.61
CA TYR A 15 12.45 6.16 4.36
C TYR A 15 11.67 4.86 4.16
N LEU A 16 12.13 3.73 4.71
CA LEU A 16 11.35 2.49 4.76
C LEU A 16 10.07 2.64 5.61
N LEU A 17 10.15 3.38 6.72
CA LEU A 17 8.97 3.67 7.54
C LEU A 17 8.00 4.64 6.85
N LEU A 18 8.54 5.66 6.16
CA LEU A 18 7.73 6.59 5.36
C LEU A 18 7.04 5.89 4.19
N SER A 19 7.72 4.93 3.54
CA SER A 19 7.17 4.23 2.37
C SER A 19 5.94 3.39 2.68
N ALA A 20 5.69 3.07 3.96
CA ALA A 20 4.47 2.41 4.38
C ALA A 20 3.22 3.29 4.19
N LYS A 21 3.39 4.63 4.16
CA LYS A 21 2.31 5.62 4.13
C LYS A 21 2.24 6.41 2.82
N GLU A 22 3.38 6.69 2.20
CA GLU A 22 3.45 7.47 0.97
C GLU A 22 4.59 7.02 0.05
N ASP A 23 4.47 7.37 -1.23
CA ASP A 23 5.52 7.10 -2.22
C ASP A 23 6.70 8.07 -2.06
N VAL A 24 7.92 7.53 -2.11
CA VAL A 24 9.18 8.28 -2.08
C VAL A 24 9.92 8.10 -3.40
N PHE A 25 10.06 9.17 -4.17
CA PHE A 25 10.83 9.18 -5.41
C PHE A 25 12.32 9.43 -5.12
N ILE A 26 13.18 8.68 -5.77
CA ILE A 26 14.63 8.72 -5.57
C ILE A 26 15.27 9.32 -6.82
N THR A 27 16.09 10.34 -6.61
CA THR A 27 16.78 11.08 -7.66
C THR A 27 18.28 10.83 -7.67
N LYS A 28 18.87 10.84 -8.86
CA LYS A 28 20.31 10.84 -9.10
C LYS A 28 20.61 11.89 -10.17
N ASN A 29 21.52 12.82 -9.87
CA ASN A 29 21.86 13.94 -10.76
C ASN A 29 20.62 14.73 -11.25
N GLY A 30 19.68 15.02 -10.33
CA GLY A 30 18.45 15.76 -10.63
C GLY A 30 17.36 14.99 -11.37
N LYS A 31 17.59 13.73 -11.76
CA LYS A 31 16.60 12.88 -12.45
C LYS A 31 16.04 11.82 -11.52
N ILE A 32 14.74 11.56 -11.59
CA ILE A 32 14.12 10.44 -10.86
C ILE A 32 14.58 9.14 -11.51
N VAL A 33 15.09 8.21 -10.69
CA VAL A 33 15.61 6.91 -11.13
C VAL A 33 14.92 5.73 -10.48
N ALA A 34 14.23 5.93 -9.34
CA ALA A 34 13.52 4.88 -8.63
C ALA A 34 12.38 5.44 -7.79
N LYS A 35 11.50 4.54 -7.33
CA LYS A 35 10.40 4.82 -6.40
C LYS A 35 10.39 3.76 -5.30
N LEU A 36 10.35 4.20 -4.05
CA LEU A 36 10.12 3.36 -2.87
C LEU A 36 8.66 3.53 -2.46
N THR A 37 7.91 2.42 -2.41
CA THR A 37 6.45 2.41 -2.19
C THR A 37 6.08 1.15 -1.40
N ASN A 38 4.91 1.15 -0.76
CA ASN A 38 4.39 0.00 -0.05
C ASN A 38 3.93 -1.07 -1.07
N PRO A 39 4.46 -2.32 -1.04
CA PRO A 39 4.07 -3.37 -1.97
C PRO A 39 2.60 -3.84 -1.81
N HIS A 40 1.90 -3.38 -0.79
CA HIS A 40 0.51 -3.75 -0.50
C HIS A 40 -0.45 -2.57 -0.61
N GLN A 41 -0.01 -1.45 -1.17
CA GLN A 41 -0.83 -0.22 -1.27
C GLN A 41 -2.14 -0.46 -2.03
N ASP A 42 -2.11 -1.23 -3.11
CA ASP A 42 -3.31 -1.58 -3.90
C ASP A 42 -4.33 -2.35 -3.06
N ARG A 43 -3.88 -3.28 -2.19
CA ARG A 43 -4.78 -4.03 -1.30
C ARG A 43 -5.42 -3.12 -0.27
N VAL A 44 -4.67 -2.14 0.24
CA VAL A 44 -5.20 -1.12 1.16
C VAL A 44 -6.22 -0.23 0.46
N GLU A 45 -5.98 0.14 -0.80
CA GLU A 45 -6.90 0.95 -1.59
C GLU A 45 -8.19 0.19 -1.93
N VAL A 46 -8.07 -1.08 -2.36
CA VAL A 46 -9.23 -1.97 -2.56
C VAL A 46 -10.03 -2.11 -1.26
N ALA A 47 -9.38 -2.40 -0.13
CA ALA A 47 -10.06 -2.49 1.16
C ALA A 47 -10.77 -1.18 1.53
N LYS A 48 -10.14 -0.03 1.26
CA LYS A 48 -10.74 1.29 1.48
C LYS A 48 -11.97 1.53 0.62
N SER A 49 -11.94 1.11 -0.66
CA SER A 49 -13.07 1.26 -1.58
C SER A 49 -14.31 0.47 -1.16
N LEU A 50 -14.14 -0.59 -0.37
CA LEU A 50 -15.23 -1.40 0.16
C LEU A 50 -15.87 -0.79 1.42
N PHE A 51 -15.21 0.17 2.08
CA PHE A 51 -15.81 0.85 3.24
C PHE A 51 -17.05 1.64 2.81
N GLY A 52 -18.20 1.32 3.42
CA GLY A 52 -19.50 1.92 3.11
C GLY A 52 -20.38 1.10 2.16
N ILE A 53 -19.78 0.18 1.39
CA ILE A 53 -20.51 -0.82 0.60
C ILE A 53 -20.70 -2.10 1.42
N LEU A 54 -19.67 -2.49 2.18
CA LEU A 54 -19.72 -3.69 3.00
C LEU A 54 -20.70 -3.50 4.18
N PRO A 55 -21.69 -4.41 4.35
CA PRO A 55 -22.53 -4.44 5.54
C PRO A 55 -21.71 -4.57 6.82
N LYS A 56 -22.18 -4.00 7.94
CA LYS A 56 -21.46 -4.03 9.22
C LYS A 56 -21.31 -5.45 9.79
N ASP A 57 -22.20 -6.34 9.37
CA ASP A 57 -22.35 -7.73 9.74
C ASP A 57 -21.76 -8.69 8.70
N ALA A 58 -21.03 -8.18 7.70
CA ALA A 58 -20.41 -9.02 6.68
C ALA A 58 -19.45 -10.05 7.29
N ASP A 59 -19.78 -11.34 7.14
CA ASP A 59 -18.97 -12.47 7.58
C ASP A 59 -18.30 -13.20 6.41
N LEU A 60 -17.02 -13.56 6.58
CA LEU A 60 -16.24 -14.22 5.54
C LEU A 60 -16.61 -15.70 5.34
N ASN A 61 -17.13 -16.37 6.36
CA ASN A 61 -17.52 -17.78 6.26
C ASN A 61 -18.89 -17.89 5.61
N GLU A 62 -19.85 -17.05 5.99
CA GLU A 62 -21.18 -16.99 5.37
C GLU A 62 -21.07 -16.72 3.86
N ALA A 63 -20.26 -15.74 3.45
CA ALA A 63 -20.02 -15.45 2.02
C ALA A 63 -19.36 -16.63 1.27
N LYS A 64 -18.54 -17.44 1.95
CA LYS A 64 -17.95 -18.65 1.35
C LYS A 64 -18.98 -19.76 1.21
N GLU A 65 -19.83 -19.97 2.20
CA GLU A 65 -20.91 -20.96 2.18
C GLU A 65 -21.92 -20.65 1.07
N GLU A 66 -22.33 -19.38 0.93
CA GLU A 66 -23.18 -18.91 -0.17
C GLU A 66 -22.52 -19.20 -1.54
N ARG A 67 -21.23 -18.88 -1.69
CA ARG A 67 -20.49 -19.11 -2.95
C ARG A 67 -20.34 -20.59 -3.30
N LEU A 68 -20.26 -21.46 -2.29
CA LEU A 68 -20.19 -22.90 -2.48
C LEU A 68 -21.56 -23.54 -2.75
N GLY A 69 -22.64 -22.73 -2.77
CA GLY A 69 -24.01 -23.21 -2.99
C GLY A 69 -24.53 -24.06 -1.84
N ALA A 70 -23.94 -23.93 -0.64
CA ALA A 70 -24.31 -24.68 0.55
C ALA A 70 -25.49 -24.00 1.27
N LYS A 71 -26.60 -23.80 0.57
CA LYS A 71 -27.85 -23.30 1.15
C LYS A 71 -29.04 -24.15 0.70
#